data_AF-T1BIY7-F1
#
_entry.id   AF-T1BIY7-F1
#
_cell.length_a   1.000
_cell.length_b   1.000
_cell.length_c   1.000
_cell.angle_alpha   90.00
_cell.angle_beta   90.00
_cell.angle_gamma   90.00
#
_symmetry.space_group_name_H-M   'P 1'
#
loop_
_entity.id
_entity.type
_entity.pdbx_description
1 polymer ?
#
loop_
_entity_poly.entity_id
_entity_poly.type
_entity_poly.pdbx_seq_one_letter_code
_entity_poly.pdbx_strand_id
1 'polypeptide(L)' 'ECRLAPLALELLDSIDEETVDFEPNYDNTTQQPTVLPARFPNLLVNGSQGIAVGMATKIPPHNLAEVIDATQHL' A
#
# COMPACT_ATOMS: atom_id res chain seq x y z
N GLU A 1 22.73 -0.72 -4.29
CA GLU A 1 22.19 0.46 -3.57
C GLU A 1 20.72 0.58 -3.93
N CYS A 2 19.83 0.85 -2.96
CA CYS A 2 18.38 0.92 -3.16
C CYS A 2 17.87 2.30 -2.72
N ARG A 3 16.95 2.87 -3.49
CA ARG A 3 16.29 4.15 -3.18
C ARG A 3 14.81 4.06 -3.53
N LEU A 4 13.97 4.79 -2.81
CA LEU A 4 12.55 4.86 -3.14
C LEU A 4 12.34 5.57 -4.47
N ALA A 5 11.47 5.00 -5.30
CA ALA A 5 10.99 5.68 -6.49
C ALA A 5 10.09 6.86 -6.06
N PRO A 6 10.00 7.95 -6.85
CA PRO A 6 9.15 9.09 -6.53
C PRO A 6 7.70 8.69 -6.21
N LEU A 7 7.11 7.77 -6.99
CA LEU A 7 5.73 7.28 -6.76
C LEU A 7 5.57 6.55 -5.42
N ALA A 8 6.63 5.95 -4.88
CA ALA A 8 6.55 5.27 -3.59
C ALA A 8 6.42 6.25 -2.41
N LEU A 9 6.83 7.51 -2.58
CA LEU A 9 6.67 8.54 -1.55
C LEU A 9 5.19 8.89 -1.34
N GLU A 10 4.36 8.79 -2.39
CA GLU A 10 2.90 8.97 -2.32
C GLU A 10 2.19 7.89 -1.48
N LEU A 11 2.87 6.79 -1.15
CA LEU A 11 2.35 5.79 -0.21
C LEU A 11 2.62 6.16 1.25
N LEU A 12 3.56 7.07 1.50
CA LEU A 12 4.00 7.51 2.83
C LEU A 12 3.52 8.93 3.16
N ASP A 13 2.87 9.60 2.21
CA ASP A 13 2.38 10.95 2.40
C ASP A 13 1.40 11.04 3.58
N SER A 14 1.56 12.08 4.41
CA SER A 14 0.79 12.30 5.64
C SER A 14 0.84 11.18 6.69
N ILE A 15 1.85 10.31 6.67
CA ILE A 15 1.99 9.23 7.68
C ILE A 15 2.23 9.76 9.11
N ASP A 16 2.85 10.94 9.23
CA ASP A 16 3.15 11.59 10.51
C ASP A 16 2.00 12.46 11.04
N GLU A 17 0.87 12.52 10.33
CA GLU A 17 -0.29 13.37 10.66
C GLU A 17 -1.42 12.58 11.36
N GLU A 18 -1.09 11.53 12.10
CA GLU A 18 -2.06 10.67 12.82
C GLU A 18 -3.13 10.07 11.89
N THR A 19 -2.79 9.80 10.63
CA THR A 19 -3.72 9.30 9.60
C THR A 19 -3.99 7.80 9.67
N VAL A 20 -3.13 7.04 10.36
CA VAL A 20 -3.20 5.58 10.49
C VAL A 20 -2.81 5.14 11.90
N ASP A 21 -3.31 3.98 12.32
CA ASP A 21 -2.93 3.38 13.60
C ASP A 21 -1.53 2.78 13.53
N PHE A 22 -0.77 2.97 14.62
CA PHE A 22 0.54 2.37 14.83
C PHE A 22 0.47 1.28 15.90
N GLU A 23 1.25 0.23 15.70
CA GLU A 23 1.39 -0.89 16.64
C GLU A 23 2.87 -1.12 16.98
N PRO A 24 3.19 -1.74 18.14
CA PRO A 24 4.55 -2.18 18.43
C PRO A 24 5.09 -3.13 17.36
N ASN A 25 6.36 -2.98 17.01
CA ASN A 25 7.06 -3.91 16.14
C ASN A 25 7.31 -5.27 16.85
N TYR A 26 7.94 -6.22 16.15
CA TYR A 26 8.09 -7.61 16.62
C TYR A 26 8.78 -7.77 17.99
N ASP A 27 9.67 -6.85 18.38
CA ASP A 27 10.38 -6.86 19.66
C ASP A 27 9.92 -5.75 20.62
N ASN A 28 8.87 -5.02 20.28
CA ASN A 28 8.29 -3.90 21.03
C ASN A 28 9.25 -2.73 21.30
N THR A 29 10.30 -2.55 20.50
CA THR A 29 11.26 -1.44 20.65
C THR A 29 10.85 -0.19 19.88
N THR A 30 10.12 -0.35 18.77
CA THR A 30 9.62 0.75 17.95
C THR A 30 8.15 0.56 17.59
N GLN A 31 7.52 1.60 17.06
CA GLN A 31 6.19 1.50 16.48
C GLN A 31 6.28 1.39 14.96
N GLN A 32 5.32 0.68 14.37
CA GLN A 32 5.14 0.53 12.92
C GLN A 32 3.68 0.81 12.53
N PRO A 33 3.42 1.39 11.36
CA PRO A 33 2.06 1.60 10.88
C PRO A 33 1.40 0.25 10.52
N THR A 34 0.13 0.09 10.86
CA THR A 34 -0.65 -1.12 10.52
C THR A 34 -1.00 -1.17 9.02
N VAL A 35 -1.20 0.00 8.42
CA VAL A 35 -1.44 0.21 6.98
C VAL A 35 -0.72 1.48 6.53
N LEU A 36 -0.50 1.63 5.23
CA LEU A 36 0.04 2.88 4.66
C LEU A 36 -1.10 3.81 4.22
N PRO A 37 -0.98 5.13 4.42
CA PRO A 37 -1.95 6.14 3.96
C PRO A 37 -1.90 6.36 2.43
N ALA A 38 -2.04 5.28 1.66
CA ALA A 38 -1.80 5.27 0.23
C ALA A 38 -2.68 6.28 -0.53
N ARG A 39 -2.05 7.20 -1.26
CA ARG A 39 -2.75 8.20 -2.09
C ARG A 39 -3.37 7.65 -3.38
N PHE A 40 -3.02 6.43 -3.76
CA PHE A 40 -3.52 5.75 -4.96
C PHE A 40 -3.79 4.25 -4.69
N PRO A 41 -4.67 3.61 -5.46
CA PRO A 41 -5.08 2.21 -5.26
C PRO A 41 -4.00 1.20 -5.70
N ASN A 42 -2.91 1.14 -4.92
CA ASN A 42 -1.71 0.36 -5.23
C ASN A 42 -1.98 -1.15 -5.43
N LEU A 43 -2.97 -1.71 -4.73
CA LEU A 43 -3.35 -3.11 -4.87
C LEU A 43 -3.76 -3.46 -6.31
N LEU A 44 -4.47 -2.56 -7.00
CA LEU A 44 -4.88 -2.77 -8.38
C LEU A 44 -3.75 -2.40 -9.35
N VAL A 45 -3.02 -1.33 -9.06
CA VAL A 45 -1.94 -0.84 -9.93
C VAL A 45 -0.80 -1.85 -10.03
N ASN A 46 -0.30 -2.35 -8.90
CA ASN A 46 0.82 -3.31 -8.88
C ASN A 46 0.37 -4.77 -8.79
N GLY A 47 -0.86 -5.03 -8.33
CA GLY A 47 -1.34 -6.39 -8.10
C GLY A 47 -0.81 -6.99 -6.80
N SER A 48 -1.11 -8.27 -6.60
CA SER A 48 -0.60 -9.07 -5.48
C SER A 48 -0.66 -10.54 -5.83
N GLN A 49 0.34 -11.29 -5.39
CA GLN A 49 0.37 -12.74 -5.52
C GLN A 49 0.76 -13.35 -4.18
N GLY A 50 -0.07 -14.26 -3.67
CA GLY A 50 0.16 -14.91 -2.39
C GLY A 50 -0.51 -16.27 -2.31
N ILE A 51 0.12 -17.19 -1.57
CA ILE A 51 -0.42 -18.51 -1.26
C ILE A 51 -0.34 -18.69 0.25
N ALA A 52 -1.49 -18.92 0.87
CA ALA A 52 -1.62 -19.23 2.29
C ALA A 52 -2.24 -20.63 2.47
N VAL A 53 -2.36 -21.09 3.72
CA VAL A 53 -2.95 -22.41 4.00
C VAL A 53 -4.42 -22.42 3.55
N GLY A 54 -4.70 -23.16 2.47
CA GLY A 54 -6.05 -23.31 1.91
C GLY A 54 -6.53 -22.16 1.02
N MET A 55 -5.70 -21.16 0.74
CA MET A 55 -6.08 -19.99 -0.07
C MET A 55 -4.96 -19.56 -1.03
N ALA A 56 -5.36 -19.09 -2.21
CA ALA A 56 -4.45 -18.48 -3.17
C ALA A 56 -5.06 -17.18 -3.70
N THR A 57 -4.22 -16.14 -3.84
CA THR A 57 -4.61 -14.84 -4.41
C THR A 57 -3.69 -14.51 -5.57
N LYS A 58 -4.28 -14.05 -6.67
CA LYS A 58 -3.56 -13.52 -7.84
C LYS A 58 -4.35 -12.35 -8.41
N ILE A 59 -3.83 -11.14 -8.20
CA ILE A 59 -4.38 -9.89 -8.74
C ILE A 59 -3.35 -9.37 -9.76
N PRO A 60 -3.70 -9.24 -11.04
CA PRO A 60 -2.80 -8.67 -12.05
C PRO A 60 -2.62 -7.16 -11.86
N PRO A 61 -1.52 -6.58 -12.35
CA PRO A 61 -1.36 -5.13 -12.39
C PRO A 61 -2.29 -4.48 -13.42
N HIS A 62 -2.67 -3.23 -13.17
CA HIS A 62 -3.53 -2.42 -14.02
C HIS A 62 -2.90 -1.05 -14.29
N ASN A 63 -3.39 -0.35 -15.31
CA ASN A 63 -2.94 0.98 -15.63
C ASN A 63 -3.38 2.00 -14.55
N LEU A 64 -2.44 2.80 -14.03
CA LEU A 64 -2.72 3.79 -12.99
C LEU A 64 -3.81 4.79 -13.38
N ALA A 65 -3.77 5.30 -14.61
CA ALA A 65 -4.74 6.30 -15.07
C ALA A 65 -6.15 5.70 -15.16
N GLU A 66 -6.29 4.51 -15.74
CA GLU A 66 -7.60 3.83 -15.83
C GLU A 66 -8.20 3.54 -14.45
N VAL A 67 -7.36 3.15 -13.48
CA VAL A 67 -7.85 2.90 -12.12
C VAL A 67 -8.25 4.22 -11.44
N ILE A 68 -7.50 5.30 -11.62
CA ILE A 68 -7.88 6.62 -11.10
C ILE A 68 -9.20 7.09 -11.71
N ASP A 69 -9.34 6.99 -13.04
CA ASP A 69 -10.58 7.35 -13.75
C ASP A 69 -11.78 6.55 -13.21
N ALA A 70 -11.60 5.25 -12.95
CA ALA A 70 -12.62 4.41 -12.33
C ALA A 70 -12.98 4.89 -10.91
N THR A 71 -12.01 5.28 -10.09
CA THR A 71 -12.29 5.80 -8.72
C THR A 71 -12.99 7.16 -8.71
N GLN A 72 -12.82 7.98 -9.75
CA GLN A 72 -13.52 9.26 -9.88
C GLN A 72 -14.95 9.10 -10.41
N HIS A 73 -15.23 8.00 -11.11
CA HIS A 73 -16.55 7.69 -11.63
C HIS A 73 -17.52 7.15 -10.56
N LEU A 74 -16.98 6.44 -9.57
CA LEU A 74 -17.72 5.84 -8.44
C LEU A 74 -18.09 6.87 -7.38
#